data_AF-A0A6P1DW59-F1
#
_entry.id   AF-A0A6P1DW59-F1
#
_cell.length_a   1.000
_cell.length_b   1.000
_cell.length_c   1.000
_cell.angle_alpha   90.00
_cell.angle_beta   90.00
_cell.angle_gamma   90.00
#
_symmetry.space_group_name_H-M   'P 1'
#
loop_
_entity.id
_entity.type
_entity.pdbx_description
1 polymer ?
#
loop_
_entity_poly.entity_id
_entity_poly.type
_entity_poly.pdbx_seq_one_letter_code
_entity_poly.pdbx_strand_id
1 'polypeptide(L)'
;MTQSICRSQITQWPESARWRCLLQILFWSALIFAGYWLANLLAAVFEVNHYISAIYFPPAVTVAVSMMLGAGYWPVMYLAIASMAVVIYGLPFAGLGYLEVLRELVVYGLTGLALRPAWMAKDRRPTLNNTSRFIGIAFLASLVSTLLVPYTLPEPLLEDGERLLAFLGGDFAGIMIGVPLILLLRRLVLLLFGRVTLEADWRLVAVGSLHGLVSCALAVFVAWLPTALGVETRMLALLMVVPIILTGLSSGILIGLMAAILSSLVYLAADHQWSSQPITAIEIQMIFTISAAAALLSGAAQSDRLHEWEKGNFDALTGLPNRRMLSDRMEREWLRAQRNGGRMGILYIDLDRFKQVNDTLGHDAGDQLLVEAAERIRQCVRASDTVARIGGDEFLVLLSDLADAASADHVATKIRRAVAIPFALGQARAPAQVSASIGIAIYPDHGADPELLKLYADAAMYQKKIGEREQADGVDAAPESSPNAMGAVSLRGEGRS
;
A
#
# COMPACT_ATOMS: atom_id res chain seq x y z
N MET A 1 1.47 3.39 18.79
CA MET A 1 1.66 3.22 20.24
C MET A 1 2.73 4.17 20.82
N THR A 2 2.93 5.38 20.25
CA THR A 2 4.11 6.22 20.59
C THR A 2 3.81 7.69 20.94
N GLN A 3 2.57 8.06 21.27
CA GLN A 3 2.26 9.46 21.61
C GLN A 3 1.31 9.73 22.78
N SER A 4 0.71 8.71 23.42
CA SER A 4 -0.14 8.99 24.59
C SER A 4 0.60 8.97 25.92
N ILE A 5 1.91 8.68 25.96
CA ILE A 5 2.59 8.37 27.23
C ILE A 5 3.19 9.61 27.92
N CYS A 6 3.40 10.76 27.29
CA CYS A 6 4.19 11.85 27.93
C CYS A 6 3.42 12.98 28.65
N ARG A 7 2.11 12.86 28.92
CA ARG A 7 1.35 13.92 29.61
C ARG A 7 0.64 13.43 30.87
N SER A 8 1.43 13.23 31.91
CA SER A 8 1.15 13.46 33.35
C SER A 8 2.03 12.51 34.17
N GLN A 9 2.81 13.06 35.12
CA GLN A 9 3.64 12.33 36.10
C GLN A 9 5.01 11.76 35.65
N ILE A 10 5.82 12.52 34.90
CA ILE A 10 7.24 12.17 34.62
C ILE A 10 8.04 11.95 35.93
N THR A 11 7.71 12.67 37.00
CA THR A 11 8.35 12.56 38.33
C THR A 11 8.00 11.29 39.10
N GLN A 12 7.05 10.47 38.62
CA GLN A 12 6.68 9.18 39.22
C GLN A 12 7.19 7.99 38.41
N TRP A 13 7.83 8.22 37.27
CA TRP A 13 8.35 7.13 36.45
C TRP A 13 9.61 6.50 37.05
N PRO A 14 9.82 5.19 36.87
CA PRO A 14 11.09 4.56 37.19
C PRO A 14 12.22 5.20 36.37
N GLU A 15 13.41 5.31 36.97
CA GLU A 15 14.55 6.05 36.42
C GLU A 15 14.91 5.59 34.99
N SER A 16 14.86 4.27 34.74
CA SER A 16 15.10 3.67 33.43
C SER A 16 14.10 4.10 32.35
N ALA A 17 12.86 4.45 32.71
CA ALA A 17 11.87 4.99 31.77
C ALA A 17 12.14 6.46 31.45
N ARG A 18 12.63 7.25 32.43
CA ARG A 18 13.01 8.66 32.20
C ARG A 18 14.22 8.78 31.28
N TRP A 19 15.25 7.97 31.50
CA TRP A 19 16.43 7.95 30.62
C TRP A 19 16.09 7.56 29.19
N ARG A 20 15.22 6.55 28.99
CA ARG A 20 14.74 6.19 27.64
C ARG A 20 13.96 7.33 26.97
N CYS A 21 13.12 8.03 27.71
CA CYS A 21 12.39 9.19 27.19
C CYS A 21 13.34 10.33 26.81
N LEU A 22 14.32 10.65 27.66
CA LEU A 22 15.30 11.70 27.41
C LEU A 22 16.16 11.37 26.18
N LEU A 23 16.68 10.14 26.09
CA LEU A 23 17.45 9.68 24.94
C LEU A 23 16.64 9.76 23.65
N GLN A 24 15.35 9.43 23.71
CA GLN A 24 14.46 9.56 22.55
C GLN A 24 14.28 11.02 22.13
N ILE A 25 14.09 11.94 23.07
CA ILE A 25 13.98 13.38 22.77
C ILE A 25 15.27 13.91 22.16
N LEU A 26 16.43 13.56 22.73
CA LEU A 26 17.74 13.97 22.23
C LEU A 26 17.99 13.42 20.82
N PHE A 27 17.70 12.14 20.60
CA PHE A 27 17.84 11.50 19.28
C PHE A 27 17.00 12.22 18.22
N TRP A 28 15.71 12.45 18.49
CA TRP A 28 14.84 13.16 17.55
C TRP A 28 15.26 14.61 17.35
N SER A 29 15.76 15.27 18.40
CA SER A 29 16.26 16.63 18.28
C SER A 29 17.47 16.71 17.36
N ALA A 30 18.46 15.82 17.55
CA ALA A 30 19.62 15.73 16.67
C ALA A 30 19.22 15.44 15.21
N LEU A 31 18.25 14.53 15.01
CA LEU A 31 17.76 14.19 13.67
C LEU A 31 17.01 15.38 13.01
N ILE A 32 16.26 16.17 13.79
CA ILE A 32 15.61 17.39 13.29
C ILE A 32 16.65 18.41 12.82
N PHE A 33 17.67 18.69 13.64
CA PHE A 33 18.75 19.60 13.25
C PHE A 33 19.50 19.12 12.01
N ALA A 34 19.86 17.84 11.94
CA ALA A 34 20.49 17.25 10.76
C ALA A 34 19.57 17.33 9.52
N GLY A 35 18.26 17.15 9.70
CA GLY A 35 17.26 17.28 8.65
C GLY A 35 17.20 18.70 8.07
N TYR A 36 17.15 19.74 8.92
CA TYR A 36 17.17 21.14 8.46
C TYR A 36 18.50 21.50 7.80
N TRP A 37 19.63 21.02 8.33
CA TRP A 37 20.93 21.23 7.71
C TRP A 37 20.99 20.63 6.29
N LEU A 38 20.57 19.37 6.14
CA LEU A 38 20.52 18.71 4.83
C LEU A 38 19.53 19.40 3.88
N ALA A 39 18.36 19.81 4.38
CA ALA A 39 17.36 20.49 3.56
C ALA A 39 17.88 21.83 3.01
N ASN A 40 18.61 22.60 3.81
CA ASN A 40 19.24 23.83 3.34
C ASN A 40 20.41 23.57 2.38
N LEU A 41 21.22 22.54 2.64
CA LEU A 41 22.29 22.12 1.70
C LEU A 41 21.70 21.75 0.34
N LEU A 42 20.59 21.02 0.31
CA LEU A 42 19.88 20.69 -0.91
C LEU A 42 19.28 21.94 -1.58
N ALA A 43 18.72 22.87 -0.81
CA ALA A 43 18.19 24.12 -1.37
C ALA A 43 19.28 24.96 -2.06
N ALA A 44 20.51 24.97 -1.54
CA ALA A 44 21.66 25.64 -2.16
C ALA A 44 22.05 25.04 -3.52
N VAL A 45 21.82 23.74 -3.74
CA VAL A 45 22.04 23.09 -5.06
C VAL A 45 21.08 23.65 -6.13
N PHE A 46 19.90 24.15 -5.72
CA PHE A 46 18.90 24.74 -6.60
C PHE A 46 18.89 26.27 -6.53
N GLU A 47 19.94 26.92 -6.03
CA GLU A 47 20.03 28.39 -5.98
C GLU A 47 20.11 28.98 -7.40
N VAL A 48 19.18 29.90 -7.71
CA VAL A 48 19.10 30.58 -9.02
C VAL A 48 19.54 32.03 -8.92
N ASN A 49 19.24 32.68 -7.79
CA ASN A 49 19.75 34.00 -7.45
C ASN A 49 20.22 33.98 -5.99
N HIS A 50 21.02 34.97 -5.59
CA HIS A 50 21.51 35.06 -4.22
C HIS A 50 20.34 35.00 -3.22
N TYR A 51 20.30 33.94 -2.41
CA TYR A 51 19.24 33.64 -1.44
C TYR A 51 17.87 33.23 -1.99
N ILE A 52 17.74 32.94 -3.30
CA ILE A 52 16.52 32.44 -3.92
C ILE A 52 16.79 31.07 -4.55
N SER A 53 16.25 30.02 -3.93
CA SER A 53 16.29 28.65 -4.42
C SER A 53 15.06 28.32 -5.26
N ALA A 54 15.25 27.68 -6.42
CA ALA A 54 14.15 27.14 -7.20
C ALA A 54 13.39 26.05 -6.44
N ILE A 55 14.04 25.28 -5.57
CA ILE A 55 13.39 24.29 -4.70
C ILE A 55 13.86 24.51 -3.26
N TYR A 56 12.94 24.81 -2.35
CA TYR A 56 13.25 25.08 -0.96
C TYR A 56 12.70 23.97 -0.05
N PHE A 57 13.59 23.12 0.47
CA PHE A 57 13.24 21.92 1.23
C PHE A 57 12.92 22.09 2.73
N PRO A 58 13.33 23.15 3.45
CA PRO A 58 13.00 23.29 4.89
C PRO A 58 11.51 23.16 5.25
N PRO A 59 10.55 23.71 4.46
CA PRO A 59 9.12 23.46 4.66
C PRO A 59 8.75 21.98 4.70
N ALA A 60 9.38 21.15 3.87
CA ALA A 60 9.14 19.71 3.81
C ALA A 60 9.54 19.00 5.10
N VAL A 61 10.67 19.40 5.70
CA VAL A 61 11.09 18.91 7.03
C VAL A 61 10.06 19.31 8.07
N THR A 62 9.62 20.57 8.05
CA THR A 62 8.63 21.11 8.98
C THR A 62 7.30 20.32 8.94
N VAL A 63 6.78 20.12 7.72
CA VAL A 63 5.56 19.32 7.48
C VAL A 63 5.76 17.88 7.94
N ALA A 64 6.82 17.20 7.49
CA ALA A 64 7.05 15.78 7.76
C ALA A 64 7.25 15.50 9.26
N VAL A 65 8.03 16.32 9.95
CA VAL A 65 8.24 16.19 11.41
C VAL A 65 6.95 16.40 12.16
N SER A 66 6.14 17.40 11.81
CA SER A 66 4.83 17.63 12.45
C SER A 66 3.82 16.50 12.16
N MET A 67 3.83 15.96 10.94
CA MET A 67 3.04 14.77 10.56
C MET A 67 3.44 13.52 11.36
N MET A 68 4.73 13.36 11.69
CA MET A 68 5.24 12.16 12.38
C MET A 68 5.20 12.31 13.91
N LEU A 69 5.70 13.42 14.44
CA LEU A 69 5.97 13.65 15.85
C LEU A 69 5.02 14.66 16.52
N GLY A 70 4.13 15.30 15.76
CA GLY A 70 3.15 16.25 16.28
C GLY A 70 3.79 17.54 16.78
N ALA A 71 3.02 18.34 17.54
CA ALA A 71 3.45 19.67 18.00
C ALA A 71 4.54 19.64 19.09
N GLY A 72 4.83 18.47 19.67
CA GLY A 72 5.76 18.34 20.80
C GLY A 72 7.20 18.76 20.49
N TYR A 73 7.61 18.73 19.22
CA TYR A 73 8.95 19.10 18.77
C TYR A 73 9.04 20.50 18.15
N TRP A 74 7.95 21.28 18.14
CA TRP A 74 7.96 22.63 17.57
C TRP A 74 9.01 23.56 18.19
N PRO A 75 9.28 23.55 19.52
CA PRO A 75 10.37 24.36 20.07
C PRO A 75 11.75 23.96 19.50
N VAL A 76 11.99 22.67 19.30
CA VAL A 76 13.25 22.17 18.71
C VAL A 76 13.35 22.59 17.25
N MET A 77 12.25 22.52 16.50
CA MET A 77 12.20 22.95 15.11
C MET A 77 12.43 24.47 14.98
N TYR A 78 11.82 25.27 15.84
CA TYR A 78 12.07 26.72 15.91
C TYR A 78 13.57 27.02 16.08
N LEU A 79 14.20 26.36 17.05
CA LEU A 79 15.63 26.51 17.31
C LEU A 79 16.47 26.03 16.13
N ALA A 80 16.08 24.94 15.47
CA ALA A 80 16.78 24.44 14.28
C ALA A 80 16.72 25.44 13.12
N ILE A 81 15.53 25.96 12.79
CA ILE A 81 15.34 26.97 11.74
C ILE A 81 16.16 28.23 12.05
N ALA A 82 16.04 28.77 13.27
CA ALA A 82 16.79 29.96 13.69
C ALA A 82 18.31 29.74 13.64
N SER A 83 18.78 28.55 14.07
CA SER A 83 20.21 28.23 14.04
C SER A 83 20.74 28.10 12.62
N MET A 84 19.97 27.50 11.70
CA MET A 84 20.37 27.41 10.29
C MET A 84 20.46 28.81 9.66
N ALA A 85 19.53 29.71 9.99
CA ALA A 85 19.60 31.09 9.50
C ALA A 85 20.88 31.81 9.96
N VAL A 86 21.32 31.62 11.20
CA VAL A 86 22.60 32.17 11.70
C VAL A 86 23.80 31.59 10.94
N VAL A 87 23.83 30.27 10.75
CA VAL A 87 24.96 29.57 10.13
C VAL A 87 25.09 29.90 8.64
N ILE A 88 23.96 29.93 7.92
CA ILE A 88 23.93 30.09 6.46
C ILE A 88 24.11 31.56 6.08
N TYR A 89 23.39 32.47 6.73
CA TYR A 89 23.41 33.89 6.39
C TYR A 89 24.49 34.68 7.14
N GLY A 90 25.24 34.04 8.04
CA GLY A 90 26.26 34.70 8.87
C GLY A 90 25.72 35.80 9.78
N LEU A 91 24.41 35.80 10.04
CA LEU A 91 23.73 36.84 10.81
C LEU A 91 23.91 36.60 12.32
N PRO A 92 24.15 37.64 13.13
CA PRO A 92 24.05 37.50 14.58
C PRO A 92 22.61 37.16 14.96
N PHE A 93 22.40 36.43 16.06
CA PHE A 93 21.04 36.09 16.53
C PHE A 93 20.12 37.32 16.63
N ALA A 94 20.65 38.47 17.06
CA ALA A 94 19.90 39.72 17.18
C ALA A 94 19.41 40.30 15.83
N GLY A 95 19.99 39.87 14.71
CA GLY A 95 19.61 40.27 13.35
C GLY A 95 18.64 39.31 12.67
N LEU A 96 18.15 38.28 13.34
CA LEU A 96 17.21 37.32 12.76
C LEU A 96 15.82 37.93 12.58
N GLY A 97 15.22 37.69 11.42
CA GLY A 97 13.79 37.88 11.18
C GLY A 97 12.97 36.85 11.97
N TYR A 98 12.80 37.03 13.27
CA TYR A 98 12.09 36.07 14.13
C TYR A 98 10.65 35.78 13.68
N LEU A 99 10.00 36.74 13.00
CA LEU A 99 8.69 36.55 12.38
C LEU A 99 8.74 35.59 11.18
N GLU A 100 9.84 35.55 10.43
CA GLU A 100 10.01 34.63 9.30
C GLU A 100 10.22 33.19 9.79
N VAL A 101 11.05 33.02 10.82
CA VAL A 101 11.24 31.73 11.52
C VAL A 101 9.89 31.24 12.07
N LEU A 102 9.13 32.14 12.68
CA LEU A 102 7.81 31.82 13.23
C LEU A 102 6.81 31.49 12.12
N ARG A 103 6.81 32.23 11.00
CA ARG A 103 5.97 31.96 9.82
C ARG A 103 6.21 30.56 9.29
N GLU A 104 7.47 30.19 9.03
CA GLU A 104 7.83 28.88 8.51
C GLU A 104 7.36 27.77 9.45
N LEU A 105 7.64 27.90 10.75
CA LEU A 105 7.21 26.92 11.74
C LEU A 105 5.69 26.80 11.84
N VAL A 106 4.97 27.92 11.93
CA VAL A 106 3.53 27.92 12.18
C VAL A 106 2.78 27.42 10.95
N VAL A 107 3.06 27.97 9.77
CA VAL A 107 2.34 27.61 8.54
C VAL A 107 2.56 26.12 8.22
N TYR A 108 3.80 25.68 8.12
CA TYR A 108 4.10 24.30 7.74
C TYR A 108 3.93 23.31 8.88
N GLY A 109 4.10 23.74 10.13
CA GLY A 109 3.80 22.93 11.31
C GLY A 109 2.31 22.61 11.38
N LEU A 110 1.43 23.61 11.22
CA LEU A 110 -0.02 23.41 11.16
C LEU A 110 -0.42 22.53 9.99
N THR A 111 0.19 22.71 8.81
CA THR A 111 0.00 21.81 7.66
C THR A 111 0.31 20.36 8.02
N GLY A 112 1.44 20.11 8.68
CA GLY A 112 1.78 18.76 9.09
C GLY A 112 0.83 18.17 10.13
N LEU A 113 0.30 18.99 11.04
CA LEU A 113 -0.76 18.57 11.97
C LEU A 113 -2.08 18.26 11.27
N ALA A 114 -2.46 19.06 10.26
CA ALA A 114 -3.69 18.84 9.48
C ALA A 114 -3.63 17.53 8.67
N LEU A 115 -2.45 17.18 8.16
CA LEU A 115 -2.22 15.93 7.40
C LEU A 115 -2.04 14.70 8.29
N ARG A 116 -1.77 14.89 9.59
CA ARG A 116 -1.48 13.81 10.55
C ARG A 116 -2.58 12.74 10.65
N PRO A 117 -3.89 13.06 10.73
CA PRO A 117 -4.92 12.04 10.95
C PRO A 117 -5.02 11.03 9.81
N ALA A 118 -4.96 11.51 8.56
CA ALA A 118 -4.97 10.66 7.37
C ALA A 118 -3.74 9.74 7.35
N TRP A 119 -2.58 10.24 7.79
CA TRP A 119 -1.33 9.48 7.87
C TRP A 119 -1.29 8.46 9.01
N MET A 120 -1.83 8.81 10.18
CA MET A 120 -1.83 7.94 11.37
C MET A 120 -2.95 6.90 11.35
N ALA A 121 -3.84 6.94 10.35
CA ALA A 121 -4.91 5.97 10.16
C ALA A 121 -4.35 4.53 10.09
N LYS A 122 -5.17 3.56 10.56
CA LYS A 122 -4.78 2.14 10.65
C LYS A 122 -4.31 1.57 9.32
N ASP A 123 -4.92 2.02 8.22
CA ASP A 123 -4.64 1.51 6.87
C ASP A 123 -3.42 2.12 6.18
N ARG A 124 -2.78 3.19 6.69
CA ARG A 124 -1.52 3.84 6.22
C ARG A 124 -1.25 3.89 4.69
N ARG A 125 -2.25 3.68 3.85
CA ARG A 125 -2.16 3.56 2.41
C ARG A 125 -2.33 4.94 1.78
N PRO A 126 -1.50 5.31 0.80
CA PRO A 126 -1.65 6.55 0.07
C PRO A 126 -2.78 6.39 -0.95
N THR A 127 -4.00 6.73 -0.55
CA THR A 127 -5.16 6.74 -1.45
C THR A 127 -5.16 7.99 -2.33
N LEU A 128 -5.89 7.94 -3.45
CA LEU A 128 -6.04 9.09 -4.34
C LEU A 128 -6.61 10.30 -3.58
N ASN A 129 -7.63 10.08 -2.75
CA ASN A 129 -8.24 11.14 -1.94
C ASN A 129 -7.24 11.75 -0.94
N ASN A 130 -6.48 10.93 -0.20
CA ASN A 130 -5.49 11.44 0.76
C ASN A 130 -4.34 12.16 0.05
N THR A 131 -3.93 11.68 -1.12
CA THR A 131 -2.88 12.28 -1.93
C THR A 131 -3.34 13.62 -2.51
N SER A 132 -4.54 13.71 -3.08
CA SER A 132 -5.11 14.97 -3.55
C SER A 132 -5.26 16.00 -2.42
N ARG A 133 -5.67 15.57 -1.22
CA ARG A 133 -5.71 16.44 -0.02
C ARG A 133 -4.32 16.92 0.37
N PHE A 134 -3.31 16.05 0.33
CA PHE A 134 -1.91 16.43 0.58
C PHE A 134 -1.45 17.52 -0.39
N ILE A 135 -1.67 17.34 -1.69
CA ILE A 135 -1.28 18.31 -2.72
C ILE A 135 -2.00 19.65 -2.51
N GLY A 136 -3.32 19.62 -2.30
CA GLY A 136 -4.11 20.83 -2.08
C GLY A 136 -3.73 21.61 -0.82
N ILE A 137 -3.49 20.91 0.30
CA ILE A 137 -3.05 21.55 1.55
C ILE A 137 -1.62 22.08 1.41
N ALA A 138 -0.71 21.35 0.75
CA ALA A 138 0.66 21.80 0.51
C ALA A 138 0.69 23.08 -0.36
N PHE A 139 -0.13 23.14 -1.41
CA PHE A 139 -0.28 24.32 -2.25
C PHE A 139 -0.82 25.51 -1.44
N LEU A 140 -1.91 25.31 -0.69
CA LEU A 140 -2.51 26.35 0.14
C LEU A 140 -1.53 26.86 1.20
N ALA A 141 -0.77 25.97 1.84
CA ALA A 141 0.23 26.34 2.83
C ALA A 141 1.36 27.19 2.22
N SER A 142 1.82 26.82 1.03
CA SER A 142 2.84 27.58 0.30
C SER A 142 2.30 28.95 -0.11
N LEU A 143 1.04 29.04 -0.54
CA LEU A 143 0.37 30.30 -0.84
C LEU A 143 0.23 31.20 0.39
N VAL A 144 -0.22 30.65 1.52
CA VAL A 144 -0.34 31.40 2.79
C VAL A 144 1.04 31.86 3.27
N SER A 145 2.06 30.99 3.23
CA SER A 145 3.43 31.36 3.59
C SER A 145 3.92 32.53 2.75
N THR A 146 3.73 32.46 1.43
CA THR A 146 4.11 33.51 0.48
C THR A 146 3.45 34.85 0.80
N LEU A 147 2.14 34.86 1.08
CA LEU A 147 1.39 36.08 1.42
C LEU A 147 1.81 36.71 2.75
N LEU A 148 2.42 35.92 3.64
CA LEU A 148 2.91 36.37 4.95
C LEU A 148 4.39 36.78 4.93
N VAL A 149 5.08 36.72 3.78
CA VAL A 149 6.46 37.20 3.64
C VAL A 149 6.46 38.72 3.79
N PRO A 150 7.23 39.30 4.75
CA PRO A 150 7.42 40.73 4.80
C PRO A 150 8.29 41.16 3.61
N TYR A 151 7.70 41.84 2.62
CA TYR A 151 8.40 42.33 1.42
C TYR A 151 9.28 43.55 1.69
N THR A 152 10.13 43.50 2.72
CA THR A 152 11.12 44.55 3.03
C THR A 152 12.51 44.08 2.62
N LEU A 153 12.79 44.05 1.32
CA LEU A 153 14.14 43.81 0.78
C LEU A 153 14.58 44.97 -0.12
N PRO A 154 15.85 45.39 -0.07
CA PRO A 154 16.29 46.66 -0.63
C PRO A 154 16.85 46.49 -2.05
N GLU A 155 16.04 46.18 -3.08
CA GLU A 155 16.43 46.40 -4.50
C GLU A 155 15.21 46.45 -5.45
N PRO A 156 15.23 47.33 -6.49
CA PRO A 156 14.16 47.42 -7.48
C PRO A 156 14.34 46.39 -8.63
N LEU A 157 13.23 46.06 -9.30
CA LEU A 157 13.14 45.52 -10.68
C LEU A 157 13.28 44.00 -10.93
N LEU A 158 12.55 43.18 -10.17
CA LEU A 158 11.78 42.06 -10.76
C LEU A 158 10.33 42.34 -10.37
N GLU A 159 9.42 42.43 -11.35
CA GLU A 159 8.00 42.68 -11.12
C GLU A 159 7.52 41.80 -9.95
N ASP A 160 6.92 42.39 -8.92
CA ASP A 160 6.65 41.73 -7.62
C ASP A 160 5.96 40.35 -7.75
N GLY A 161 5.26 40.10 -8.86
CA GLY A 161 4.66 38.83 -9.22
C GLY A 161 5.63 37.67 -9.47
N GLU A 162 6.78 37.87 -10.13
CA GLU A 162 7.71 36.77 -10.43
C GLU A 162 8.43 36.27 -9.17
N ARG A 163 8.80 37.19 -8.27
CA ARG A 163 9.36 36.85 -6.96
C ARG A 163 8.37 36.09 -6.09
N LEU A 164 7.11 36.53 -6.10
CA LEU A 164 6.01 35.86 -5.39
C LEU A 164 5.79 34.44 -5.91
N LEU A 165 5.78 34.25 -7.24
CA LEU A 165 5.67 32.94 -7.87
C LEU A 165 6.88 32.04 -7.58
N ALA A 166 8.10 32.58 -7.58
CA ALA A 166 9.30 31.83 -7.25
C ALA A 166 9.30 31.34 -5.80
N PHE A 167 8.86 32.16 -4.84
CA PHE A 167 8.75 31.75 -3.44
C PHE A 167 7.66 30.68 -3.25
N LEU A 168 6.47 30.92 -3.80
CA LEU A 168 5.36 29.98 -3.81
C LEU A 168 5.76 28.62 -4.39
N GLY A 169 6.33 28.63 -5.60
CA GLY A 169 6.72 27.43 -6.32
C GLY A 169 7.85 26.69 -5.64
N GLY A 170 8.81 27.39 -5.04
CA GLY A 170 9.96 26.80 -4.35
C GLY A 170 9.54 26.03 -3.09
N ASP A 171 8.71 26.63 -2.25
CA ASP A 171 8.15 25.98 -1.05
C ASP A 171 7.27 24.79 -1.43
N PHE A 172 6.40 24.97 -2.43
CA PHE A 172 5.49 23.93 -2.88
C PHE A 172 6.25 22.73 -3.47
N ALA A 173 7.23 22.98 -4.35
CA ALA A 173 8.11 21.95 -4.90
C ALA A 173 8.85 21.19 -3.80
N GLY A 174 9.40 21.92 -2.83
CA GLY A 174 10.09 21.35 -1.69
C GLY A 174 9.21 20.40 -0.90
N ILE A 175 7.97 20.78 -0.57
CA ILE A 175 7.02 19.92 0.15
C ILE A 175 6.64 18.68 -0.68
N MET A 176 6.33 18.88 -1.96
CA MET A 176 5.89 17.82 -2.88
C MET A 176 6.92 16.71 -3.07
N ILE A 177 8.21 17.06 -3.01
CA ILE A 177 9.31 16.09 -3.15
C ILE A 177 9.79 15.61 -1.78
N GLY A 178 10.06 16.55 -0.88
CA GLY A 178 10.72 16.30 0.39
C GLY A 178 9.86 15.50 1.35
N VAL A 179 8.55 15.78 1.47
CA VAL A 179 7.69 15.04 2.41
C VAL A 179 7.60 13.57 2.00
N PRO A 180 7.22 13.20 0.76
CA PRO A 180 7.22 11.81 0.34
C PRO A 180 8.60 11.14 0.51
N LEU A 181 9.69 11.82 0.17
CA LEU A 181 11.04 11.26 0.29
C LEU A 181 11.43 10.95 1.74
N ILE A 182 11.14 11.86 2.68
CA ILE A 182 11.38 11.64 4.12
C ILE A 182 10.57 10.44 4.62
N LEU A 183 9.31 10.32 4.20
CA LEU A 183 8.44 9.22 4.60
C LEU A 183 8.89 7.88 4.00
N LEU A 184 9.35 7.88 2.75
CA LEU A 184 9.93 6.71 2.09
C LEU A 184 11.23 6.27 2.76
N LEU A 185 12.13 7.21 3.09
CA LEU A 185 13.37 6.93 3.82
C LEU A 185 13.06 6.28 5.18
N ARG A 186 12.07 6.80 5.90
CA ARG A 186 11.61 6.19 7.15
C ARG A 186 11.12 4.76 6.94
N ARG A 187 10.33 4.51 5.88
CA ARG A 187 9.84 3.16 5.55
C ARG A 187 11.00 2.22 5.22
N LEU A 188 11.98 2.67 4.44
CA LEU A 188 13.18 1.91 4.10
C LEU A 188 13.99 1.54 5.35
N VAL A 189 14.19 2.49 6.26
CA VAL A 189 14.85 2.24 7.55
C VAL A 189 14.11 1.17 8.34
N LEU A 190 12.78 1.25 8.44
CA LEU A 190 11.98 0.23 9.14
C LEU A 190 12.08 -1.16 8.48
N LEU A 191 12.18 -1.22 7.16
CA LEU A 191 12.41 -2.47 6.41
C LEU A 191 13.79 -3.05 6.75
N LEU A 192 14.86 -2.24 6.72
CA LEU A 192 16.23 -2.68 7.02
C LEU A 192 16.37 -3.23 8.45
N PHE A 193 15.60 -2.69 9.39
CA PHE A 193 15.55 -3.19 10.77
C PHE A 193 14.54 -4.33 10.99
N GLY A 194 14.01 -4.94 9.92
CA GLY A 194 13.09 -6.09 9.99
C GLY A 194 11.75 -5.77 10.66
N ARG A 195 11.37 -4.50 10.77
CA ARG A 195 10.11 -4.06 11.41
C ARG A 195 8.93 -4.04 10.44
N VAL A 196 9.19 -4.22 9.16
CA VAL A 196 8.20 -4.29 8.08
C VAL A 196 8.70 -5.36 7.08
N THR A 197 7.79 -6.10 6.45
CA THR A 197 8.10 -7.05 5.37
C THR A 197 7.89 -6.40 4.00
N LEU A 198 8.76 -6.72 3.05
CA LEU A 198 8.67 -6.29 1.66
C LEU A 198 7.91 -7.37 0.90
N GLU A 199 6.60 -7.21 0.72
CA GLU A 199 5.87 -7.97 -0.30
C GLU A 199 6.12 -7.30 -1.64
N ALA A 200 7.29 -7.58 -2.24
CA ALA A 200 7.63 -7.10 -3.58
C ALA A 200 7.59 -8.26 -4.56
N ASP A 201 6.59 -8.25 -5.44
CA ASP A 201 6.58 -9.08 -6.63
C ASP A 201 7.59 -8.47 -7.62
N TRP A 202 8.78 -9.07 -7.74
CA TRP A 202 9.91 -8.56 -8.52
C TRP A 202 9.57 -8.30 -10.00
N ARG A 203 8.53 -8.96 -10.53
CA ARG A 203 8.04 -8.77 -11.90
C ARG A 203 7.43 -7.38 -12.13
N LEU A 204 6.82 -6.77 -11.12
CA LEU A 204 6.27 -5.41 -11.20
C LEU A 204 7.37 -4.35 -11.24
N VAL A 205 8.48 -4.58 -10.52
CA VAL A 205 9.64 -3.66 -10.50
C VAL A 205 10.35 -3.61 -11.86
N ALA A 206 10.46 -4.76 -12.55
CA ALA A 206 11.10 -4.85 -13.87
C ALA A 206 10.33 -4.08 -14.96
N VAL A 207 9.00 -4.24 -15.04
CA VAL A 207 8.16 -3.49 -16.00
C VAL A 207 8.12 -1.99 -15.66
N GLY A 208 8.23 -1.65 -14.37
CA GLY A 208 8.40 -0.28 -13.90
C GLY A 208 9.67 0.42 -14.37
N SER A 209 10.77 -0.34 -14.45
CA SER A 209 12.05 0.22 -14.86
C SER A 209 12.07 0.69 -16.33
N LEU A 210 11.32 0.04 -17.23
CA LEU A 210 11.26 0.44 -18.64
C LEU A 210 10.64 1.82 -18.82
N HIS A 211 9.51 2.09 -18.17
CA HIS A 211 8.84 3.40 -18.25
C HIS A 211 9.72 4.50 -17.65
N GLY A 212 10.44 4.22 -16.56
CA GLY A 212 11.42 5.14 -15.98
C GLY A 212 12.60 5.44 -16.91
N LEU A 213 13.14 4.42 -17.59
CA LEU A 213 14.20 4.60 -18.59
C LEU A 213 13.72 5.42 -19.80
N VAL A 214 12.51 5.13 -20.31
CA VAL A 214 11.87 5.90 -21.37
C VAL A 214 11.69 7.35 -20.94
N SER A 215 11.30 7.59 -19.69
CA SER A 215 11.19 8.95 -19.13
C SER A 215 12.52 9.70 -19.16
N CYS A 216 13.62 9.06 -18.77
CA CYS A 216 14.94 9.69 -18.80
C CYS A 216 15.44 9.93 -20.24
N ALA A 217 15.21 8.98 -21.16
CA ALA A 217 15.56 9.16 -22.56
C ALA A 217 14.74 10.29 -23.20
N LEU A 218 13.44 10.36 -22.89
CA LEU A 218 12.57 11.44 -23.33
C LEU A 218 13.01 12.78 -22.77
N ALA A 219 13.47 12.84 -21.52
CA ALA A 219 14.00 14.04 -20.89
C ALA A 219 15.18 14.64 -21.69
N VAL A 220 16.14 13.81 -22.10
CA VAL A 220 17.24 14.22 -22.98
C VAL A 220 16.70 14.71 -24.33
N PHE A 221 15.79 13.93 -24.94
CA PHE A 221 15.23 14.25 -26.25
C PHE A 221 14.47 15.59 -26.27
N VAL A 222 13.63 15.86 -25.27
CA VAL A 222 12.84 17.11 -25.23
C VAL A 222 13.65 18.34 -24.85
N ALA A 223 14.81 18.17 -24.22
CA ALA A 223 15.78 19.25 -24.01
C ALA A 223 16.59 19.54 -25.28
N TRP A 224 16.98 18.50 -26.03
CA TRP A 224 17.81 18.62 -27.24
C TRP A 224 17.01 19.00 -28.50
N LEU A 225 15.79 18.49 -28.69
CA LEU A 225 15.04 18.65 -29.93
C LEU A 225 14.75 20.13 -30.28
N PRO A 226 14.26 20.98 -29.35
CA PRO A 226 13.97 22.39 -29.67
C PRO A 226 15.21 23.14 -30.14
N THR A 227 16.33 22.92 -29.45
CA THR A 227 17.61 23.57 -29.76
C THR A 227 18.16 23.10 -31.11
N ALA A 228 18.03 21.81 -31.43
CA ALA A 228 18.39 21.26 -32.74
C ALA A 228 17.53 21.82 -33.90
N LEU A 229 16.29 22.20 -33.63
CA LEU A 229 15.35 22.77 -34.61
C LEU A 229 15.36 24.31 -34.65
N GLY A 230 16.15 24.98 -33.78
CA GLY A 230 16.15 26.43 -33.66
C GLY A 230 14.85 27.02 -33.09
N VAL A 231 14.13 26.24 -32.29
CA VAL A 231 12.86 26.64 -31.65
C VAL A 231 13.05 26.75 -30.14
N GLU A 232 12.67 27.88 -29.55
CA GLU A 232 12.75 28.11 -28.09
C GLU A 232 11.44 27.70 -27.39
N THR A 233 11.16 26.39 -27.28
CA THR A 233 9.95 25.89 -26.60
C THR A 233 10.25 24.92 -25.47
N ARG A 234 10.43 25.45 -24.26
CA ARG A 234 10.65 24.65 -23.04
C ARG A 234 9.40 23.93 -22.53
N MET A 235 8.21 24.27 -23.04
CA MET A 235 6.96 23.55 -22.73
C MET A 235 7.02 22.06 -23.08
N LEU A 236 7.91 21.63 -23.99
CA LEU A 236 8.11 20.21 -24.31
C LEU A 236 8.59 19.38 -23.10
N ALA A 237 9.17 20.01 -22.08
CA ALA A 237 9.52 19.35 -20.82
C ALA A 237 8.33 18.62 -20.18
N LEU A 238 7.10 19.13 -20.38
CA LEU A 238 5.88 18.51 -19.85
C LEU A 238 5.58 17.13 -20.47
N LEU A 239 6.15 16.80 -21.63
CA LEU A 239 5.98 15.47 -22.22
C LEU A 239 6.60 14.35 -21.36
N MET A 240 7.58 14.67 -20.51
CA MET A 240 8.15 13.72 -19.54
C MET A 240 7.12 13.20 -18.54
N VAL A 241 6.04 13.95 -18.30
CA VAL A 241 4.99 13.56 -17.36
C VAL A 241 4.29 12.26 -17.80
N VAL A 242 4.17 12.02 -19.11
CA VAL A 242 3.49 10.82 -19.63
C VAL A 242 4.17 9.52 -19.15
N PRO A 243 5.46 9.27 -19.42
CA PRO A 243 6.12 8.07 -18.91
C PRO A 243 6.22 8.03 -17.37
N ILE A 244 6.24 9.17 -16.68
CA ILE A 244 6.15 9.23 -15.21
C ILE A 244 4.80 8.69 -14.72
N ILE A 245 3.69 9.10 -15.33
CA ILE A 245 2.35 8.59 -15.00
C ILE A 245 2.28 7.09 -15.24
N LEU A 246 2.79 6.61 -16.38
CA LEU A 246 2.82 5.17 -16.69
C LEU A 246 3.66 4.39 -15.68
N THR A 247 4.79 4.97 -15.26
CA THR A 247 5.63 4.39 -14.21
C THR A 247 4.89 4.32 -12.88
N GLY A 248 4.23 5.40 -12.47
CA GLY A 248 3.46 5.45 -11.23
C GLY A 248 2.23 4.52 -11.25
N LEU A 249 1.55 4.36 -12.38
CA LEU A 249 0.41 3.44 -12.55
C LEU A 249 0.81 1.96 -12.56
N SER A 250 2.04 1.66 -12.98
CA SER A 250 2.55 0.28 -13.07
C SER A 250 3.28 -0.17 -11.82
N SER A 251 3.92 0.76 -11.11
CA SER A 251 4.95 0.44 -10.10
C SER A 251 4.81 1.18 -8.77
N GLY A 252 3.80 2.04 -8.64
CA GLY A 252 3.41 2.72 -7.43
C GLY A 252 4.19 4.01 -7.19
N ILE A 253 3.86 4.66 -6.07
CA ILE A 253 4.36 6.01 -5.74
C ILE A 253 5.89 6.07 -5.65
N LEU A 254 6.54 5.07 -5.05
CA LEU A 254 7.99 5.10 -4.85
C LEU A 254 8.73 5.17 -6.18
N ILE A 255 8.43 4.23 -7.09
CA ILE A 255 9.11 4.14 -8.38
C ILE A 255 8.70 5.33 -9.27
N GLY A 256 7.42 5.73 -9.23
CA GLY A 256 6.95 6.93 -9.92
C GLY A 256 7.69 8.20 -9.48
N LEU A 257 7.89 8.40 -8.17
CA LEU A 257 8.57 9.59 -7.64
C LEU A 257 10.07 9.57 -7.97
N MET A 258 10.71 8.40 -7.95
CA MET A 258 12.10 8.25 -8.41
C MET A 258 12.23 8.61 -9.89
N ALA A 259 11.31 8.14 -10.74
CA ALA A 259 11.28 8.48 -12.16
C ALA A 259 11.06 9.99 -12.37
N ALA A 260 10.16 10.62 -11.60
CA ALA A 260 9.94 12.05 -11.62
C ALA A 260 11.22 12.84 -11.30
N ILE A 261 11.85 12.56 -10.15
CA ILE A 261 13.06 13.26 -9.72
C ILE A 261 14.20 13.05 -10.73
N LEU A 262 14.44 11.81 -11.15
CA LEU A 262 15.53 11.49 -12.06
C LEU A 262 15.33 12.12 -13.44
N SER A 263 14.11 12.06 -14.00
CA SER A 263 13.81 12.65 -15.31
C SER A 263 13.93 14.17 -15.27
N SER A 264 13.45 14.81 -14.20
CA SER A 264 13.63 16.25 -13.99
C SER A 264 15.10 16.63 -13.90
N LEU A 265 15.92 15.89 -13.16
CA LEU A 265 17.38 16.14 -13.08
C LEU A 265 18.08 15.93 -14.42
N VAL A 266 17.74 14.87 -15.15
CA VAL A 266 18.29 14.58 -16.48
C VAL A 266 17.91 15.70 -17.46
N TYR A 267 16.67 16.18 -17.41
CA TYR A 267 16.24 17.32 -18.21
C TYR A 267 17.05 18.58 -17.89
N LEU A 268 17.24 18.91 -16.61
CA LEU A 268 18.05 20.08 -16.24
C LEU A 268 19.49 19.97 -16.71
N ALA A 269 20.11 18.80 -16.58
CA ALA A 269 21.47 18.57 -17.06
C ALA A 269 21.55 18.68 -18.59
N ALA A 270 20.54 18.17 -19.29
CA ALA A 270 20.43 18.26 -20.74
C ALA A 270 20.22 19.70 -21.23
N ASP A 271 19.27 20.42 -20.64
CA ASP A 271 19.00 21.82 -20.98
C ASP A 271 20.25 22.67 -20.71
N HIS A 272 20.94 22.48 -19.58
CA HIS A 272 22.22 23.16 -19.33
C HIS A 272 23.29 22.91 -20.41
N GLN A 273 23.28 21.74 -21.04
CA GLN A 273 24.26 21.35 -22.04
C GLN A 273 23.96 21.89 -23.46
N TRP A 274 22.68 22.03 -23.81
CA TRP A 274 22.24 22.34 -25.19
C TRP A 274 21.55 23.70 -25.34
N SER A 275 21.02 24.26 -24.25
CA SER A 275 20.29 25.53 -24.24
C SER A 275 21.26 26.70 -24.12
N SER A 276 21.06 27.74 -24.92
CA SER A 276 21.86 28.97 -24.85
C SER A 276 21.36 29.95 -23.78
N GLN A 277 20.12 29.78 -23.31
CA GLN A 277 19.50 30.62 -22.29
C GLN A 277 19.50 29.87 -20.93
N PRO A 278 19.67 30.57 -19.80
CA PRO A 278 19.51 29.93 -18.48
C PRO A 278 18.04 29.52 -18.25
N ILE A 279 17.84 28.40 -17.56
CA ILE A 279 16.50 28.00 -17.09
C ILE A 279 16.07 28.87 -15.91
N THR A 280 14.81 29.30 -15.92
CA THR A 280 14.26 30.14 -14.84
C THR A 280 13.87 29.28 -13.63
N ALA A 281 13.83 29.90 -12.44
CA ALA A 281 13.38 29.22 -11.22
C ALA A 281 11.96 28.67 -11.35
N ILE A 282 11.05 29.42 -12.00
CA ILE A 282 9.65 29.04 -12.20
C ILE A 282 9.56 27.81 -13.10
N GLU A 283 10.38 27.73 -14.16
CA GLU A 283 10.44 26.54 -15.03
C GLU A 283 10.90 25.30 -14.27
N ILE A 284 11.97 25.40 -13.48
CA ILE A 284 12.42 24.30 -12.61
C ILE A 284 11.28 23.86 -11.68
N GLN A 285 10.61 24.81 -11.03
CA GLN A 285 9.50 24.55 -10.11
C GLN A 285 8.35 23.82 -10.79
N MET A 286 7.92 24.29 -11.97
CA MET A 286 6.86 23.65 -12.74
C MET A 286 7.23 22.22 -13.12
N ILE A 287 8.44 22.00 -13.64
CA ILE A 287 8.91 20.67 -14.05
C ILE A 287 8.87 19.70 -12.87
N PHE A 288 9.40 20.11 -11.72
CA PHE A 288 9.47 19.25 -10.54
C PHE A 288 8.10 19.03 -9.89
N THR A 289 7.29 20.08 -9.73
CA THR A 289 5.97 19.98 -9.08
C THR A 289 4.99 19.17 -9.90
N ILE A 290 4.93 19.37 -11.23
CA ILE A 290 4.04 18.62 -12.11
C ILE A 290 4.47 17.15 -12.16
N SER A 291 5.77 16.89 -12.31
CA SER A 291 6.32 15.52 -12.29
C SER A 291 6.04 14.80 -10.97
N ALA A 292 6.26 15.47 -9.83
CA ALA A 292 5.99 14.91 -8.52
C ALA A 292 4.49 14.68 -8.28
N ALA A 293 3.63 15.65 -8.64
CA ALA A 293 2.18 15.51 -8.54
C ALA A 293 1.67 14.35 -9.40
N ALA A 294 2.14 14.23 -10.63
CA ALA A 294 1.81 13.14 -11.54
C ALA A 294 2.21 11.78 -10.96
N ALA A 295 3.44 11.65 -10.45
CA ALA A 295 3.92 10.44 -9.78
C ALA A 295 3.10 10.06 -8.55
N LEU A 296 2.79 11.04 -7.69
CA LEU A 296 2.00 10.83 -6.48
C LEU A 296 0.57 10.39 -6.80
N LEU A 297 -0.11 11.08 -7.71
CA LEU A 297 -1.49 10.79 -8.09
C LEU A 297 -1.61 9.44 -8.82
N SER A 298 -0.73 9.18 -9.80
CA SER A 298 -0.72 7.91 -10.52
C SER A 298 -0.41 6.72 -9.62
N GLY A 299 0.60 6.85 -8.74
CA GLY A 299 0.93 5.82 -7.77
C GLY A 299 -0.16 5.60 -6.71
N ALA A 300 -0.85 6.66 -6.30
CA ALA A 300 -2.00 6.55 -5.39
C ALA A 300 -3.19 5.85 -6.06
N ALA A 301 -3.45 6.17 -7.34
CA ALA A 301 -4.48 5.48 -8.13
C ALA A 301 -4.17 3.99 -8.30
N GLN A 302 -2.90 3.61 -8.49
CA GLN A 302 -2.51 2.19 -8.49
C GLN A 302 -2.75 1.54 -7.12
N SER A 303 -2.41 2.23 -6.02
CA SER A 303 -2.65 1.70 -4.68
C SER A 303 -4.13 1.44 -4.42
N ASP A 304 -5.01 2.34 -4.85
CA ASP A 304 -6.46 2.16 -4.73
C ASP A 304 -6.94 0.99 -5.61
N ARG A 305 -6.47 0.91 -6.86
CA ARG A 305 -6.80 -0.19 -7.77
C ARG A 305 -6.39 -1.56 -7.22
N LEU A 306 -5.19 -1.67 -6.65
CA LEU A 306 -4.70 -2.91 -6.04
C LEU A 306 -5.56 -3.31 -4.83
N HIS A 307 -5.92 -2.34 -3.98
CA HIS A 307 -6.78 -2.61 -2.82
C HIS A 307 -8.19 -3.03 -3.21
N GLU A 308 -8.78 -2.40 -4.23
CA GLU A 308 -10.08 -2.81 -4.79
C GLU A 308 -10.00 -4.21 -5.39
N TRP A 309 -8.91 -4.52 -6.10
CA TRP A 309 -8.69 -5.85 -6.65
C TRP A 309 -8.54 -6.90 -5.54
N GLU A 310 -7.79 -6.62 -4.48
CA GLU A 310 -7.66 -7.49 -3.30
C GLU A 310 -9.02 -7.76 -2.68
N LYS A 311 -9.80 -6.71 -2.37
CA LYS A 311 -11.15 -6.84 -1.81
C LYS A 311 -12.11 -7.59 -2.72
N GLY A 312 -11.99 -7.40 -4.03
CA GLY A 312 -12.84 -8.05 -5.01
C GLY A 312 -12.54 -9.53 -5.22
N ASN A 313 -11.32 -9.99 -4.92
CA ASN A 313 -10.84 -11.32 -5.28
C ASN A 313 -10.40 -12.19 -4.09
N PHE A 314 -10.26 -11.64 -2.89
CA PHE A 314 -9.83 -12.38 -1.70
C PHE A 314 -10.80 -12.19 -0.54
N ASP A 315 -10.90 -13.21 0.30
CA ASP A 315 -11.62 -13.15 1.57
C ASP A 315 -10.81 -12.36 2.60
N ALA A 316 -11.41 -11.33 3.18
CA ALA A 316 -10.72 -10.39 4.07
C ALA A 316 -10.25 -11.01 5.39
N LEU A 317 -10.87 -12.13 5.82
CA LEU A 317 -10.51 -12.82 7.06
C LEU A 317 -9.35 -13.78 6.84
N THR A 318 -9.47 -14.67 5.85
CA THR A 318 -8.52 -15.78 5.63
C THR A 318 -7.40 -15.46 4.65
N GLY A 319 -7.54 -14.39 3.84
CA GLY A 319 -6.61 -14.07 2.75
C GLY A 319 -6.64 -15.08 1.59
N LEU A 320 -7.55 -16.05 1.61
CA LEU A 320 -7.75 -16.98 0.51
C LEU A 320 -8.51 -16.31 -0.64
N PRO A 321 -8.34 -16.78 -1.90
CA PRO A 321 -9.27 -16.51 -2.98
C PRO A 321 -10.73 -16.60 -2.53
N ASN A 322 -11.54 -15.60 -2.91
CA ASN A 322 -12.98 -15.64 -2.68
C ASN A 322 -13.69 -16.37 -3.83
N ARG A 323 -15.02 -16.43 -3.75
CA ARG A 323 -15.88 -17.04 -4.79
C ARG A 323 -15.58 -16.53 -6.21
N ARG A 324 -15.36 -15.22 -6.38
CA ARG A 324 -15.09 -14.61 -7.70
C ARG A 324 -13.75 -15.09 -8.27
N MET A 325 -12.68 -15.02 -7.47
CA MET A 325 -11.34 -15.44 -7.89
C MET A 325 -11.28 -16.95 -8.15
N LEU A 326 -12.03 -17.74 -7.37
CA LEU A 326 -12.15 -19.16 -7.64
C LEU A 326 -12.83 -19.43 -8.99
N SER A 327 -13.97 -18.80 -9.29
CA SER A 327 -14.65 -18.95 -10.60
C SER A 327 -13.72 -18.67 -11.78
N ASP A 328 -12.98 -17.56 -11.72
CA ASP A 328 -11.99 -17.19 -12.74
C ASP A 328 -10.85 -18.23 -12.86
N ARG A 329 -10.39 -18.81 -11.74
CA ARG A 329 -9.38 -19.90 -11.77
C ARG A 329 -9.93 -21.22 -12.29
N MET A 330 -11.16 -21.59 -11.92
CA MET A 330 -11.80 -22.82 -12.41
C MET A 330 -12.02 -22.77 -13.92
N GLU A 331 -12.47 -21.63 -14.46
CA GLU A 331 -12.65 -21.47 -15.91
C GLU A 331 -11.32 -21.63 -16.66
N ARG A 332 -10.24 -21.00 -16.17
CA ARG A 332 -8.90 -21.16 -16.76
C ARG A 332 -8.40 -22.61 -16.74
N GLU A 333 -8.54 -23.29 -15.61
CA GLU A 333 -8.08 -24.67 -15.47
C GLU A 333 -8.94 -25.65 -16.28
N TRP A 334 -10.24 -25.41 -16.38
CA TRP A 334 -11.13 -26.17 -17.25
C TRP A 334 -10.75 -26.05 -18.73
N LEU A 335 -10.56 -24.83 -19.23
CA LEU A 335 -10.11 -24.60 -20.61
C LEU A 335 -8.74 -25.24 -20.88
N ARG A 336 -7.85 -25.24 -19.87
CA ARG A 336 -6.55 -25.92 -19.96
C ARG A 336 -6.71 -27.44 -20.03
N ALA A 337 -7.51 -28.03 -19.14
CA ALA A 337 -7.78 -29.46 -19.10
C ALA A 337 -8.45 -29.92 -20.42
N GLN A 338 -9.44 -29.16 -20.90
CA GLN A 338 -10.12 -29.44 -22.16
C GLN A 338 -9.15 -29.45 -23.36
N ARG A 339 -8.27 -28.45 -23.48
CA ARG A 339 -7.28 -28.40 -24.58
C ARG A 339 -6.25 -29.52 -24.53
N ASN A 340 -5.85 -29.92 -23.33
CA ASN A 340 -4.77 -30.89 -23.13
C ASN A 340 -5.26 -32.34 -22.95
N GLY A 341 -6.59 -32.55 -22.92
CA GLY A 341 -7.17 -33.85 -22.53
C GLY A 341 -6.87 -34.23 -21.06
N GLY A 342 -6.60 -33.24 -20.20
CA GLY A 342 -6.29 -33.43 -18.79
C GLY A 342 -7.52 -33.51 -17.90
N ARG A 343 -7.30 -33.72 -16.60
CA ARG A 343 -8.35 -33.76 -15.56
C ARG A 343 -8.14 -32.64 -14.55
N MET A 344 -9.23 -32.20 -13.96
CA MET A 344 -9.22 -31.30 -12.80
C MET A 344 -10.24 -31.77 -11.77
N GLY A 345 -9.97 -31.50 -10.49
CA GLY A 345 -10.84 -31.90 -9.38
C GLY A 345 -11.34 -30.70 -8.60
N ILE A 346 -12.55 -30.81 -8.05
CA ILE A 346 -13.12 -29.86 -7.09
C ILE A 346 -13.43 -30.63 -5.80
N LEU A 347 -12.91 -30.14 -4.68
CA LEU A 347 -13.28 -30.58 -3.34
C LEU A 347 -14.12 -29.48 -2.70
N TYR A 348 -15.39 -29.76 -2.41
CA TYR A 348 -16.26 -28.87 -1.64
C TYR A 348 -16.20 -29.28 -0.17
N ILE A 349 -15.87 -28.34 0.72
CA ILE A 349 -15.54 -28.59 2.12
C ILE A 349 -16.44 -27.73 3.00
N ASP A 350 -17.05 -28.34 4.00
CA ASP A 350 -17.83 -27.67 5.05
C ASP A 350 -17.28 -28.09 6.42
N LEU A 351 -17.05 -27.12 7.32
CA LEU A 351 -16.55 -27.40 8.66
C LEU A 351 -17.69 -27.78 9.60
N ASP A 352 -17.72 -29.04 10.02
CA ASP A 352 -18.79 -29.53 10.89
C ASP A 352 -18.69 -28.89 12.28
N ARG A 353 -19.84 -28.58 12.89
CA ARG A 353 -19.94 -27.96 14.23
C ARG A 353 -19.30 -26.58 14.36
N PHE A 354 -18.95 -25.91 13.26
CA PHE A 354 -18.46 -24.52 13.30
C PHE A 354 -19.43 -23.57 14.03
N LYS A 355 -20.74 -23.72 13.79
CA LYS A 355 -21.76 -22.93 14.50
C LYS A 355 -21.71 -23.10 16.02
N GLN A 356 -21.44 -24.32 16.51
CA GLN A 356 -21.32 -24.57 17.96
C GLN A 356 -20.12 -23.84 18.57
N VAL A 357 -19.02 -23.70 17.81
CA VAL A 357 -17.86 -22.91 18.23
C VAL A 357 -18.24 -21.44 18.38
N ASN A 358 -18.94 -20.86 17.40
CA ASN A 358 -19.42 -19.48 17.49
C ASN A 358 -20.37 -19.28 18.69
N ASP A 359 -21.32 -20.20 18.87
CA ASP A 359 -22.33 -20.10 19.91
C ASP A 359 -21.73 -20.27 21.33
N THR A 360 -20.66 -21.07 21.47
CA THR A 360 -20.05 -21.39 22.77
C THR A 360 -18.88 -20.47 23.13
N LEU A 361 -18.04 -20.12 22.15
CA LEU A 361 -16.77 -19.40 22.37
C LEU A 361 -16.77 -17.99 21.77
N GLY A 362 -17.84 -17.61 21.07
CA GLY A 362 -17.99 -16.31 20.43
C GLY A 362 -17.38 -16.23 19.02
N HIS A 363 -17.78 -15.21 18.27
CA HIS A 363 -17.37 -15.01 16.88
C HIS A 363 -15.86 -14.82 16.70
N ASP A 364 -15.16 -14.19 17.66
CA ASP A 364 -13.70 -14.02 17.59
C ASP A 364 -12.97 -15.38 17.56
N ALA A 365 -13.49 -16.38 18.29
CA ALA A 365 -12.94 -17.73 18.27
C ALA A 365 -13.26 -18.45 16.96
N GLY A 366 -14.47 -18.24 16.41
CA GLY A 366 -14.82 -18.72 15.07
C GLY A 366 -13.92 -18.14 13.98
N ASP A 367 -13.62 -16.85 14.04
CA ASP A 367 -12.73 -16.19 13.09
C ASP A 367 -11.30 -16.76 13.17
N GLN A 368 -10.79 -17.00 14.38
CA GLN A 368 -9.50 -17.69 14.58
C GLN A 368 -9.51 -19.11 13.99
N LEU A 369 -10.59 -19.86 14.21
CA LEU A 369 -10.74 -21.20 13.65
C LEU A 369 -10.71 -21.17 12.13
N LEU A 370 -11.41 -20.23 11.49
CA LEU A 370 -11.44 -20.10 10.03
C LEU A 370 -10.06 -19.77 9.46
N VAL A 371 -9.31 -18.87 10.11
CA VAL A 371 -7.93 -18.54 9.71
C VAL A 371 -7.01 -19.76 9.83
N GLU A 372 -7.10 -20.50 10.94
CA GLU A 372 -6.26 -21.69 11.13
C GLU A 372 -6.65 -22.84 10.19
N ALA A 373 -7.96 -23.05 9.96
CA ALA A 373 -8.46 -24.05 9.02
C ALA A 373 -8.00 -23.73 7.59
N ALA A 374 -8.08 -22.47 7.17
CA ALA A 374 -7.57 -22.02 5.88
C ALA A 374 -6.09 -22.38 5.68
N GLU A 375 -5.26 -22.13 6.69
CA GLU A 375 -3.83 -22.43 6.65
C GLU A 375 -3.56 -23.94 6.60
N ARG A 376 -4.28 -24.73 7.42
CA ARG A 376 -4.17 -26.20 7.42
C ARG A 376 -4.57 -26.79 6.07
N ILE A 377 -5.66 -26.31 5.46
CA ILE A 377 -6.10 -26.76 4.12
C ILE A 377 -5.03 -26.38 3.08
N ARG A 378 -4.50 -25.15 3.14
CA ARG A 378 -3.44 -24.69 2.22
C ARG A 378 -2.18 -25.54 2.28
N GLN A 379 -1.76 -25.98 3.46
CA GLN A 379 -0.61 -26.89 3.65
C GLN A 379 -0.89 -28.32 3.16
N CYS A 380 -2.16 -28.67 2.95
CA CYS A 380 -2.52 -29.99 2.43
C CYS A 380 -2.32 -30.11 0.92
N VAL A 381 -2.37 -28.99 0.19
CA VAL A 381 -2.39 -28.96 -1.27
C VAL A 381 -1.07 -28.48 -1.87
N ARG A 382 -0.90 -28.60 -3.18
CA ARG A 382 0.29 -28.11 -3.89
C ARG A 382 0.15 -26.62 -4.20
N ALA A 383 1.27 -25.96 -4.52
CA ALA A 383 1.25 -24.54 -4.92
C ALA A 383 0.48 -24.28 -6.24
N SER A 384 0.32 -25.31 -7.08
CA SER A 384 -0.51 -25.26 -8.29
C SER A 384 -2.01 -25.29 -7.99
N ASP A 385 -2.40 -25.83 -6.85
CA ASP A 385 -3.80 -25.97 -6.46
C ASP A 385 -4.30 -24.66 -5.86
N THR A 386 -5.62 -24.46 -5.89
CA THR A 386 -6.24 -23.25 -5.34
C THR A 386 -7.16 -23.63 -4.19
N VAL A 387 -6.91 -23.07 -3.01
CA VAL A 387 -7.84 -23.08 -1.88
C VAL A 387 -8.61 -21.77 -1.88
N ALA A 388 -9.93 -21.82 -1.76
CA ALA A 388 -10.80 -20.66 -1.71
C ALA A 388 -11.78 -20.77 -0.54
N ARG A 389 -12.21 -19.63 0.00
CA ARG A 389 -13.34 -19.56 0.94
C ARG A 389 -14.55 -18.97 0.22
N ILE A 390 -15.67 -19.70 0.27
CA ILE A 390 -16.88 -19.37 -0.50
C ILE A 390 -17.86 -18.52 0.30
N GLY A 391 -17.86 -18.70 1.63
CA GLY A 391 -18.69 -17.99 2.60
C GLY A 391 -18.80 -18.81 3.89
N GLY A 392 -19.04 -18.18 5.03
CA GLY A 392 -19.21 -18.89 6.30
C GLY A 392 -18.05 -19.84 6.62
N ASP A 393 -18.37 -21.11 6.81
CA ASP A 393 -17.51 -22.27 7.05
C ASP A 393 -17.20 -23.09 5.79
N GLU A 394 -17.58 -22.61 4.61
CA GLU A 394 -17.41 -23.32 3.35
C GLU A 394 -16.09 -22.96 2.65
N PHE A 395 -15.32 -24.00 2.32
CA PHE A 395 -14.09 -23.92 1.54
C PHE A 395 -14.23 -24.74 0.27
N LEU A 396 -13.47 -24.37 -0.75
CA LEU A 396 -13.38 -25.13 -1.98
C LEU A 396 -11.92 -25.23 -2.43
N VAL A 397 -11.50 -26.44 -2.78
CA VAL A 397 -10.17 -26.70 -3.33
C VAL A 397 -10.29 -27.12 -4.79
N LEU A 398 -9.67 -26.35 -5.67
CA LEU A 398 -9.47 -26.68 -7.07
C LEU A 398 -8.11 -27.39 -7.22
N LEU A 399 -8.16 -28.65 -7.64
CA LEU A 399 -6.99 -29.48 -7.94
C LEU A 399 -6.68 -29.40 -9.43
N SER A 400 -5.49 -28.91 -9.75
CA SER A 400 -5.01 -28.77 -11.13
C SER A 400 -4.27 -30.01 -11.57
N ASP A 401 -4.43 -30.37 -12.85
CA ASP A 401 -3.67 -31.44 -13.52
C ASP A 401 -3.71 -32.78 -12.75
N LEU A 402 -4.93 -33.23 -12.48
CA LEU A 402 -5.18 -34.42 -11.67
C LEU A 402 -4.82 -35.70 -12.46
N ALA A 403 -4.05 -36.60 -11.86
CA ALA A 403 -3.69 -37.86 -12.51
C ALA A 403 -4.89 -38.83 -12.57
N ASP A 404 -5.58 -39.01 -11.44
CA ASP A 404 -6.70 -39.92 -11.29
C ASP A 404 -7.61 -39.53 -10.12
N ALA A 405 -8.75 -40.22 -9.96
CA ALA A 405 -9.68 -39.97 -8.86
C ALA A 405 -9.09 -40.29 -7.47
N ALA A 406 -8.23 -41.31 -7.38
CA ALA A 406 -7.57 -41.69 -6.13
C ALA A 406 -6.69 -40.55 -5.58
N SER A 407 -6.09 -39.75 -6.45
CA SER A 407 -5.31 -38.57 -6.08
C SER A 407 -6.17 -37.51 -5.39
N ALA A 408 -7.40 -37.29 -5.85
CA ALA A 408 -8.33 -36.35 -5.21
C ALA A 408 -8.77 -36.86 -3.83
N ASP A 409 -9.07 -38.16 -3.71
CA ASP A 409 -9.41 -38.80 -2.42
C ASP A 409 -8.25 -38.73 -1.41
N HIS A 410 -7.01 -38.86 -1.88
CA HIS A 410 -5.83 -38.74 -1.03
C HIS A 410 -5.71 -37.32 -0.44
N VAL A 411 -5.91 -36.29 -1.28
CA VAL A 411 -5.91 -34.89 -0.81
C VAL A 411 -7.06 -34.63 0.15
N ALA A 412 -8.28 -35.09 -0.15
CA ALA A 412 -9.43 -34.95 0.75
C ALA A 412 -9.16 -35.62 2.11
N THR A 413 -8.55 -36.81 2.12
CA THR A 413 -8.17 -37.50 3.35
C THR A 413 -7.12 -36.74 4.14
N LYS A 414 -6.13 -36.15 3.46
CA LYS A 414 -5.11 -35.31 4.10
C LYS A 414 -5.73 -34.08 4.76
N ILE A 415 -6.63 -33.38 4.05
CA ILE A 415 -7.36 -32.22 4.57
C ILE A 415 -8.19 -32.60 5.80
N ARG A 416 -9.00 -33.65 5.70
CA ARG A 416 -9.84 -34.11 6.82
C ARG A 416 -9.01 -34.41 8.07
N ARG A 417 -7.86 -35.07 7.91
CA ARG A 417 -6.94 -35.33 9.03
C ARG A 417 -6.35 -34.06 9.63
N ALA A 418 -5.96 -33.09 8.80
CA ALA A 418 -5.40 -31.83 9.26
C ALA A 418 -6.43 -30.96 10.01
N VAL A 419 -7.67 -30.91 9.51
CA VAL A 419 -8.77 -30.19 10.17
C VAL A 419 -9.17 -30.86 11.48
N ALA A 420 -9.14 -32.20 11.55
CA ALA A 420 -9.47 -32.94 12.76
C ALA A 420 -8.48 -32.77 13.92
N ILE A 421 -7.33 -32.12 13.71
CA ILE A 421 -6.44 -31.75 14.81
C ILE A 421 -7.16 -30.70 15.68
N PRO A 422 -7.17 -30.81 17.03
CA PRO A 422 -7.85 -29.82 17.87
C PRO A 422 -7.34 -28.39 17.64
N PHE A 423 -8.24 -27.39 17.69
CA PHE A 423 -7.92 -25.97 17.51
C PHE A 423 -7.75 -25.28 18.87
N ALA A 424 -6.61 -24.61 19.07
CA ALA A 424 -6.34 -23.85 20.28
C ALA A 424 -6.81 -22.39 20.10
N LEU A 425 -8.04 -22.10 20.50
CA LEU A 425 -8.70 -20.81 20.24
C LEU A 425 -8.66 -19.91 21.50
N GLY A 426 -7.93 -18.80 21.42
CA GLY A 426 -7.88 -17.77 22.46
C GLY A 426 -7.58 -18.28 23.88
N GLN A 427 -8.45 -17.95 24.84
CA GLN A 427 -8.35 -18.36 26.26
C GLN A 427 -9.24 -19.57 26.59
N ALA A 428 -9.68 -20.34 25.59
CA ALA A 428 -10.52 -21.51 25.84
C ALA A 428 -9.80 -22.49 26.77
N ARG A 429 -10.52 -23.01 27.78
CA ARG A 429 -9.97 -23.98 28.74
C ARG A 429 -9.67 -25.34 28.12
N ALA A 430 -10.28 -25.64 26.97
CA ALA A 430 -10.08 -26.86 26.20
C ALA A 430 -10.03 -26.54 24.69
N PRO A 431 -9.27 -27.29 23.90
CA PRO A 431 -9.21 -27.08 22.45
C PRO A 431 -10.53 -27.48 21.78
N ALA A 432 -10.92 -26.74 20.74
CA ALA A 432 -12.13 -27.01 19.97
C ALA A 432 -11.90 -28.18 19.01
N GLN A 433 -12.84 -29.13 18.97
CA GLN A 433 -12.80 -30.28 18.08
C GLN A 433 -13.79 -30.06 16.93
N VAL A 434 -13.27 -29.93 15.71
CA VAL A 434 -14.04 -29.74 14.48
C VAL A 434 -13.61 -30.78 13.44
N SER A 435 -14.55 -31.21 12.59
CA SER A 435 -14.29 -32.08 11.44
C SER A 435 -14.65 -31.37 10.14
N ALA A 436 -14.44 -32.04 9.01
CA ALA A 436 -14.79 -31.50 7.71
C ALA A 436 -15.51 -32.54 6.86
N SER A 437 -16.70 -32.18 6.40
CA SER A 437 -17.44 -32.88 5.36
C SER A 437 -16.89 -32.48 3.98
N ILE A 438 -16.45 -33.45 3.18
CA ILE A 438 -15.78 -33.18 1.88
C ILE A 438 -16.43 -33.95 0.74
N GLY A 439 -17.02 -33.24 -0.22
CA GLY A 439 -17.51 -33.76 -1.48
C GLY A 439 -16.51 -33.57 -2.61
N ILE A 440 -16.47 -34.48 -3.57
CA ILE A 440 -15.48 -34.50 -4.65
C ILE A 440 -16.20 -34.61 -6.00
N ALA A 441 -15.79 -33.78 -6.96
CA ALA A 441 -16.16 -33.93 -8.37
C ALA A 441 -14.93 -33.79 -9.25
N ILE A 442 -14.94 -34.49 -10.38
CA ILE A 442 -13.78 -34.59 -11.29
C ILE A 442 -14.24 -34.35 -12.71
N TYR A 443 -13.56 -33.46 -13.42
CA TYR A 443 -13.69 -33.29 -14.86
C TYR A 443 -12.86 -34.35 -15.61
N PRO A 444 -13.38 -34.97 -16.68
CA PRO A 444 -14.71 -34.78 -17.27
C PRO A 444 -15.83 -35.69 -16.69
N ASP A 445 -15.50 -36.57 -15.75
CA ASP A 445 -16.38 -37.66 -15.28
C ASP A 445 -17.71 -37.17 -14.67
N HIS A 446 -17.69 -36.02 -13.97
CA HIS A 446 -18.82 -35.48 -13.21
C HIS A 446 -19.37 -34.17 -13.79
N GLY A 447 -19.12 -33.86 -15.07
CA GLY A 447 -19.67 -32.66 -15.69
C GLY A 447 -18.81 -32.12 -16.83
N ALA A 448 -19.46 -31.45 -17.77
CA ALA A 448 -18.80 -30.86 -18.94
C ALA A 448 -18.25 -29.45 -18.68
N ASP A 449 -18.70 -28.77 -17.61
CA ASP A 449 -18.33 -27.40 -17.27
C ASP A 449 -18.10 -27.21 -15.74
N PRO A 450 -17.46 -26.10 -15.33
CA PRO A 450 -17.13 -25.83 -13.94
C PRO A 450 -18.33 -25.73 -12.98
N GLU A 451 -19.47 -25.22 -13.43
CA GLU A 451 -20.63 -25.02 -12.55
C GLU A 451 -21.32 -26.35 -12.26
N LEU A 452 -21.40 -27.26 -13.23
CA LEU A 452 -21.83 -28.64 -12.99
C LEU A 452 -20.90 -29.35 -11.99
N LEU A 453 -19.58 -29.23 -12.15
CA LEU A 453 -18.64 -29.87 -11.22
C LEU A 453 -18.83 -29.38 -9.79
N LYS A 454 -19.05 -28.07 -9.59
CA LYS A 454 -19.34 -27.52 -8.25
C LYS A 454 -20.63 -28.10 -7.67
N LEU A 455 -21.69 -28.19 -8.49
CA LEU A 455 -22.96 -28.78 -8.08
C LEU A 455 -22.82 -30.24 -7.65
N TYR A 456 -22.07 -31.05 -8.41
CA TYR A 456 -21.82 -32.45 -8.05
C TYR A 456 -20.96 -32.57 -6.78
N ALA A 457 -19.95 -31.71 -6.61
CA ALA A 457 -19.13 -31.72 -5.41
C ALA A 457 -19.94 -31.31 -4.16
N ASP A 458 -20.79 -30.29 -4.27
CA ASP A 458 -21.70 -29.86 -3.21
C ASP A 458 -22.70 -30.97 -2.82
N ALA A 459 -23.35 -31.58 -3.80
CA ALA A 459 -24.26 -32.71 -3.56
C ALA A 459 -23.56 -33.89 -2.87
N ALA A 460 -22.33 -34.23 -3.29
CA ALA A 460 -21.53 -35.28 -2.67
C ALA A 460 -21.10 -34.93 -1.23
N MET A 461 -20.83 -33.65 -0.95
CA MET A 461 -20.52 -33.16 0.40
C MET A 461 -21.75 -33.28 1.30
N TYR A 462 -22.89 -32.80 0.83
CA TYR A 462 -24.15 -32.82 1.57
C TYR A 462 -24.59 -34.24 1.95
N GLN A 463 -24.44 -35.21 1.03
CA GLN A 463 -24.72 -36.63 1.32
C GLN A 463 -23.86 -37.18 2.46
N LYS A 464 -22.56 -36.82 2.51
CA LYS A 464 -21.68 -37.24 3.62
C LYS A 464 -22.07 -36.58 4.93
N LYS A 465 -22.39 -35.28 4.89
CA LYS A 465 -22.78 -34.50 6.07
C LYS A 465 -24.06 -35.04 6.72
N ILE A 466 -25.04 -35.49 5.92
CA ILE A 466 -26.24 -36.16 6.45
C ILE A 466 -25.88 -37.49 7.10
N GLY A 467 -25.14 -38.35 6.41
CA GLY A 467 -24.77 -39.66 6.95
C GLY A 467 -24.00 -39.57 8.28
N GLU A 468 -23.10 -38.59 8.41
CA GLU A 468 -22.37 -38.35 9.67
C GLU A 468 -23.26 -37.80 10.79
N ARG A 469 -24.27 -36.98 10.47
CA ARG A 469 -25.27 -36.52 11.46
C ARG A 469 -26.16 -37.65 11.93
N GLU A 470 -26.72 -38.44 11.01
CA GLU A 470 -27.56 -39.60 11.34
C GLU A 470 -26.79 -40.62 12.19
N GLN A 471 -25.48 -40.79 11.95
CA GLN A 471 -24.64 -41.69 12.70
C GLN A 471 -24.21 -41.13 14.08
N ALA A 472 -24.15 -39.80 14.22
CA ALA A 472 -23.91 -39.13 15.50
C ALA A 472 -25.16 -39.07 16.38
N ASP A 473 -26.34 -38.89 15.78
CA ASP A 473 -27.63 -38.86 16.47
C ASP A 473 -28.18 -40.29 16.73
N GLY A 474 -27.77 -41.27 15.91
CA GLY A 474 -28.14 -42.69 16.01
C GLY A 474 -27.50 -43.48 17.15
N VAL A 475 -26.74 -42.83 18.04
CA VAL A 475 -26.29 -43.45 19.31
C VAL A 475 -27.34 -43.30 20.42
N ASP A 476 -28.38 -42.47 20.24
CA ASP A 476 -29.50 -42.35 21.20
C ASP A 476 -30.82 -41.92 20.50
N ALA A 477 -31.39 -42.74 19.60
CA ALA A 477 -32.82 -42.65 19.26
C ALA A 477 -33.32 -43.86 18.47
N ALA A 478 -34.35 -44.51 19.00
CA ALA A 478 -35.20 -45.45 18.27
C ALA A 478 -35.96 -44.71 17.14
N PRO A 479 -36.32 -45.38 16.03
CA PRO A 479 -36.85 -44.71 14.86
C PRO A 479 -38.33 -44.34 15.06
N GLU A 480 -38.64 -43.04 15.05
CA GLU A 480 -39.98 -42.57 14.71
C GLU A 480 -40.06 -42.31 13.19
N SER A 481 -40.98 -43.04 12.57
CA SER A 481 -41.34 -42.95 11.16
C SER A 481 -42.09 -41.65 10.85
N SER A 482 -41.72 -40.96 9.76
CA SER A 482 -42.69 -40.45 8.77
C SER A 482 -42.01 -40.01 7.45
N PRO A 483 -42.66 -40.20 6.28
CA PRO A 483 -42.04 -40.10 4.97
C PRO A 483 -42.36 -38.77 4.24
N ASN A 484 -41.35 -38.14 3.63
CA ASN A 484 -41.52 -37.42 2.36
C ASN A 484 -40.19 -36.90 1.80
N ALA A 485 -39.67 -37.57 0.76
CA ALA A 485 -38.85 -36.97 -0.29
C ALA A 485 -38.72 -37.96 -1.46
N MET A 486 -39.68 -37.92 -2.39
CA MET A 486 -39.51 -38.47 -3.73
C MET A 486 -38.50 -37.63 -4.51
N GLY A 487 -37.60 -38.28 -5.26
CA GLY A 487 -36.83 -37.62 -6.31
C GLY A 487 -35.53 -38.30 -6.75
N ALA A 488 -35.51 -39.63 -6.91
CA ALA A 488 -34.39 -40.31 -7.55
C ALA A 488 -34.41 -40.04 -9.07
N VAL A 489 -33.45 -39.29 -9.59
CA VAL A 489 -33.15 -39.24 -11.03
C VAL A 489 -32.07 -40.26 -11.34
N SER A 490 -32.52 -41.43 -11.80
CA SER A 490 -31.71 -42.45 -12.46
C SER A 490 -31.70 -42.14 -13.95
N LEU A 491 -30.52 -41.92 -14.53
CA LEU A 491 -30.31 -42.02 -15.98
C LEU A 491 -29.18 -43.03 -16.26
N ARG A 492 -29.58 -44.30 -16.34
CA ARG A 492 -28.96 -45.27 -17.25
C ARG A 492 -29.56 -45.03 -18.63
N GLY A 493 -28.71 -44.70 -19.60
CA GLY A 493 -29.02 -44.75 -21.02
C GLY A 493 -27.89 -45.46 -21.73
N GLU A 494 -28.06 -46.76 -21.91
CA GLU A 494 -27.22 -47.63 -22.74
C GLU A 494 -27.26 -47.18 -24.19
N GLY A 495 -26.12 -47.26 -24.88
CA GLY A 495 -26.08 -47.14 -26.33
C GLY A 495 -26.68 -48.36 -27.03
N ARG A 496 -27.23 -48.13 -28.23
CA ARG A 496 -27.19 -49.08 -29.35
C ARG A 496 -27.58 -48.38 -30.66
N SER A 497 -26.76 -48.71 -31.67
CA SER A 497 -26.88 -48.51 -33.14
C SER A 497 -26.98 -47.09 -33.67
#